data_AF-A0A1N7NIG1-F1
#
_entry.id   AF-A0A1N7NIG1-F1
#
_cell.length_a   1.000
_cell.length_b   1.000
_cell.length_c   1.000
_cell.angle_alpha   90.00
_cell.angle_beta   90.00
_cell.angle_gamma   90.00
#
_symmetry.space_group_name_H-M   'P 1'
#
loop_
_entity.id
_entity.type
_entity.pdbx_description
1 polymer ?
#
loop_
_entity_poly.entity_id
_entity_poly.type
_entity_poly.pdbx_seq_one_letter_code
_entity_poly.pdbx_strand_id
1 'polypeptide(L)' 'MSLTEEEKETVIQFDEAGQTALVYTASWGMARNLKRAGYTPVKKTQGAWWFEVPLGALSIQGEKLTMNLDSIG' A
#
# COMPACT_ATOMS: atom_id res chain seq x y z
N MET A 1 13.80 -5.62 18.65
CA MET A 1 13.10 -6.57 17.76
C MET A 1 12.90 -5.84 16.44
N SER A 2 13.70 -6.18 15.44
CA SER A 2 13.69 -5.53 14.13
C SER A 2 12.76 -6.35 13.24
N LEU A 3 11.68 -5.73 12.75
CA LEU A 3 10.78 -6.37 11.79
C LEU A 3 11.59 -6.79 10.55
N THR A 4 11.41 -8.02 10.05
CA THR A 4 12.05 -8.51 8.83
C THR A 4 11.57 -7.68 7.63
N GLU A 5 12.29 -7.70 6.50
CA GLU A 5 11.89 -6.93 5.31
C GLU A 5 10.52 -7.38 4.78
N GLU A 6 10.19 -8.66 4.95
CA GLU A 6 8.87 -9.25 4.66
C GLU A 6 7.77 -8.69 5.58
N GLU A 7 8.07 -8.35 6.84
CA GLU A 7 7.11 -7.71 7.74
C GLU A 7 6.83 -6.23 7.40
N LYS A 8 7.55 -5.65 6.43
CA LYS A 8 7.31 -4.29 5.91
C LYS A 8 6.50 -4.26 4.62
N GLU A 9 5.90 -5.37 4.24
CA GLU A 9 5.08 -5.43 3.03
C GLU A 9 3.92 -4.42 3.08
N THR A 10 3.82 -3.68 1.97
CA THR A 10 2.70 -2.80 1.69
C THR A 10 2.17 -3.17 0.32
N VAL A 11 0.92 -3.64 0.26
CA VAL A 11 0.25 -4.03 -0.96
C VAL A 11 -0.77 -2.95 -1.30
N ILE A 12 -0.75 -2.45 -2.53
CA ILE A 12 -1.68 -1.44 -3.02
C ILE A 12 -2.52 -2.10 -4.10
N GLN A 13 -3.79 -2.33 -3.81
CA GLN A 13 -4.76 -2.82 -4.76
C GLN A 13 -5.47 -1.63 -5.41
N PHE A 14 -5.24 -1.45 -6.70
CA PHE A 14 -5.93 -0.48 -7.52
C PHE A 14 -7.28 -1.07 -7.92
N ASP A 15 -8.37 -0.34 -7.68
CA ASP A 15 -9.65 -0.68 -8.29
C ASP A 15 -9.66 -0.08 -9.71
N GLU A 16 -9.68 -0.93 -10.74
CA GLU A 16 -9.67 -0.49 -12.15
C GLU A 16 -10.91 0.33 -12.53
N ALA A 17 -11.99 0.23 -11.74
CA ALA A 17 -13.22 1.00 -11.92
C ALA A 17 -13.32 2.23 -10.99
N GLY A 18 -12.47 2.31 -9.96
CA GLY A 18 -12.59 3.26 -8.86
C GLY A 18 -11.58 4.41 -8.91
N GLN A 19 -11.91 5.53 -8.25
CA GLN A 19 -10.97 6.62 -7.98
C GLN A 19 -10.13 6.38 -6.70
N THR A 20 -10.32 5.23 -6.05
CA THR A 20 -9.67 4.84 -4.79
C THR A 20 -8.89 3.54 -4.95
N ALA A 21 -7.90 3.35 -4.08
CA ALA A 21 -7.13 2.13 -3.93
C ALA A 21 -7.18 1.64 -2.48
N LEU A 22 -7.12 0.32 -2.32
CA LEU A 22 -7.01 -0.34 -1.02
C LEU A 22 -5.54 -0.62 -0.72
N VAL A 23 -5.04 0.05 0.32
CA VAL A 23 -3.67 -0.11 0.80
C VAL A 23 -3.68 -1.03 2.02
N TYR A 24 -3.12 -2.22 1.87
CA TYR A 24 -2.78 -3.10 2.98
C TYR A 24 -1.35 -2.81 3.43
N THR A 25 -1.14 -2.67 4.74
CA THR A 25 0.20 -2.57 5.30
C THR A 25 0.31 -3.26 6.65
N ALA A 26 1.33 -4.10 6.81
CA ALA A 26 1.75 -4.66 8.10
C ALA A 26 2.76 -3.75 8.82
N SER A 27 3.33 -2.77 8.12
CA SER A 27 4.30 -1.83 8.66
C SER A 27 3.63 -0.79 9.56
N TRP A 28 3.99 -0.78 10.84
CA TRP A 28 3.54 0.26 11.77
C TRP A 28 3.96 1.67 11.32
N GLY A 29 5.14 1.80 10.71
CA GLY A 29 5.63 3.07 10.17
C GLY A 29 4.74 3.60 9.04
N MET A 30 4.39 2.74 8.09
CA MET A 30 3.50 3.08 6.98
C MET A 30 2.08 3.40 7.49
N ALA A 31 1.54 2.58 8.40
CA ALA A 31 0.23 2.83 9.01
C ALA A 31 0.18 4.17 9.76
N ARG A 32 1.27 4.55 10.46
CA ARG A 32 1.37 5.85 11.13
C ARG A 32 1.46 7.00 10.13
N ASN A 33 2.19 6.83 9.03
CA ASN A 33 2.27 7.84 7.97
C ASN A 33 0.92 8.07 7.30
N LEU A 34 0.19 6.99 6.97
CA LEU A 34 -1.16 7.07 6.40
C LEU A 34 -2.13 7.79 7.34
N LYS A 35 -2.09 7.48 8.63
CA LYS A 35 -2.88 8.21 9.64
C LYS A 35 -2.52 9.69 9.72
N ARG A 36 -1.22 10.04 9.66
CA ARG A 36 -0.74 11.43 9.68
C ARG A 36 -1.14 12.20 8.43
N ALA A 37 -1.25 11.51 7.29
CA ALA A 37 -1.75 12.07 6.05
C ALA A 37 -3.29 12.24 6.04
N GLY A 38 -3.98 11.83 7.11
CA GLY A 38 -5.43 11.98 7.26
C GLY A 38 -6.25 10.74 6.89
N TYR A 39 -5.61 9.64 6.48
CA TYR A 39 -6.31 8.40 6.13
C TYR A 39 -6.66 7.58 7.36
N THR A 40 -7.90 7.12 7.42
CA THR A 40 -8.37 6.25 8.49
C THR A 40 -8.37 4.79 8.02
N PRO A 41 -7.95 3.84 8.88
CA PRO A 41 -7.96 2.43 8.49
C PRO A 41 -9.39 1.93 8.41
N VAL A 42 -9.79 1.42 7.24
CA VAL A 42 -11.11 0.84 6.98
C VAL A 42 -11.25 -0.55 7.60
N LYS A 43 -10.13 -1.27 7.77
CA LYS A 43 -10.10 -2.58 8.41
C LYS A 43 -8.78 -2.79 9.15
N LYS A 44 -8.82 -3.52 10.26
CA LYS A 44 -7.64 -3.95 11.02
C LYS A 44 -7.63 -5.47 11.08
N THR A 45 -6.50 -6.06 10.76
CA THR A 45 -6.22 -7.50 10.90
C THR A 45 -5.07 -7.69 11.88
N GLN A 46 -4.80 -8.92 12.31
CA GLN A 46 -3.74 -9.21 13.28
C GLN A 46 -2.39 -8.69 12.75
N GLY A 47 -1.90 -7.60 13.32
CA GLY A 47 -0.64 -6.96 12.92
C GLY A 47 -0.68 -6.09 11.66
N ALA A 48 -1.84 -5.86 11.04
CA ALA A 48 -1.93 -5.10 9.79
C ALA A 48 -3.17 -4.21 9.67
N TRP A 49 -3.09 -3.24 8.76
CA TRP A 49 -4.12 -2.22 8.53
C TRP A 49 -4.43 -2.13 7.05
N TRP A 50 -5.72 -1.97 6.76
CA TRP A 50 -6.23 -1.64 5.44
C TRP A 50 -6.69 -0.19 5.44
N PHE A 51 -6.30 0.55 4.43
CA PHE A 51 -6.68 1.95 4.20
C PHE A 51 -7.31 2.06 2.83
N GLU A 52 -8.34 2.89 2.71
CA GLU A 52 -8.84 3.33 1.42
C GLU A 52 -8.25 4.70 1.13
N VAL A 53 -7.54 4.82 0.01
CA VAL A 53 -6.77 6.02 -0.34
C VAL A 53 -7.14 6.43 -1.76
N PRO A 54 -7.48 7.71 -2.03
CA PRO A 54 -7.69 8.19 -3.39
C PRO A 54 -6.45 8.00 -4.25
N LEU A 55 -6.61 7.54 -5.49
CA LEU A 55 -5.51 7.31 -6.42
C LEU A 55 -4.67 8.58 -6.65
N GLY A 56 -5.32 9.74 -6.76
CA GLY A 56 -4.64 11.02 -6.92
C GLY A 56 -3.82 11.46 -5.71
N ALA A 57 -4.01 10.82 -4.56
CA ALA A 57 -3.27 11.12 -3.33
C ALA A 57 -2.18 10.07 -3.01
N LEU A 58 -2.18 8.95 -3.72
CA LEU A 58 -1.08 7.99 -3.74
C LEU A 58 0.03 8.47 -4.67
N SER A 59 0.87 9.38 -4.18
CA SER A 59 2.13 9.70 -4.85
C SER A 59 3.17 8.63 -4.48
N ILE A 60 3.14 7.48 -5.17
CA ILE A 60 4.16 6.44 -5.02
C ILE A 60 5.46 6.95 -5.63
N GLN A 61 6.32 7.55 -4.81
CA GLN A 61 7.71 7.85 -5.15
C GLN A 61 8.56 6.63 -4.84
N GLY A 62 8.53 5.65 -5.75
CA GLY A 62 9.42 4.49 -5.77
C GLY A 62 9.70 4.12 -7.22
N GLU A 63 10.77 3.38 -7.48
CA GLU A 63 10.96 2.81 -8.82
C GLU A 63 9.75 1.93 -9.14
N LYS A 64 8.91 2.38 -10.06
CA LYS A 64 7.82 1.57 -10.61
C LYS A 64 8.47 0.46 -11.44
N LEU A 65 8.75 -0.67 -10.80
CA LEU A 65 9.10 -1.91 -11.48
C LEU A 65 7.87 -2.35 -12.28
N THR A 66 7.80 -1.89 -13.52
CA THR A 66 6.79 -2.34 -14.48
C THR A 66 7.37 -3.60 -15.09
N MET A 67 6.88 -4.77 -14.70
CA MET A 67 7.22 -6.02 -15.39
C MET A 67 6.59 -5.96 -16.79
N ASN A 68 7.36 -5.52 -17.78
CA ASN A 68 7.00 -5.71 -19.17
C ASN A 68 7.17 -7.19 -19.49
N LEU A 69 6.07 -7.87 -19.81
CA LEU A 69 6.02 -9.26 -20.25
C LEU A 69 6.39 -9.45 -21.74
N ASP A 70 6.95 -8.44 -22.40
CA ASP A 70 7.30 -8.47 -23.84
C ASP A 70 8.66 -9.15 -24.13
N SER A 71 9.14 -10.05 -23.27
CA SER A 71 10.39 -10.79 -23.52
C SER A 71 10.29 -12.25 -23.11
N ILE A 72 9.20 -12.89 -23.51
CA ILE A 72 9.15 -14.35 -23.68
C ILE A 72 8.45 -14.64 -25.01
N GLY A 73 9.23 -14.78 -26.08
CA GLY A 73 8.78 -15.35 -27.37
C GLY A 73 9.01 -14.46 -28.58
#